data_AF-A0A929ZME9-F1
#
_entry.id   AF-A0A929ZME9-F1
#
_cell.length_a   1.000
_cell.length_b   1.000
_cell.length_c   1.000
_cell.angle_alpha   90.00
_cell.angle_beta   90.00
_cell.angle_gamma   90.00
#
_symmetry.space_group_name_H-M   'P 1'
#
loop_
_entity.id
_entity.type
_entity.pdbx_description
1 polymer ?
#
loop_
_entity_poly.entity_id
_entity_poly.type
_entity_poly.pdbx_seq_one_letter_code
_entity_poly.pdbx_strand_id
1 'polypeptide(L)'
;MNDAYYELAVKRNRPELKYVLYVVIDLLACLVFLIAGFTKPLYWIGSAITLLFFYVYLRLRLYEEYEYILVNDELTIDAIFHKEARKALARCNVKDVKSIKLN
;
A
#
# COMPACT_ATOMS: atom_id res chain seq x y z
N MET A 1 1.75 35.32 13.50
CA MET A 1 0.94 34.36 14.27
C MET A 1 -0.43 34.26 13.64
N ASN A 2 -0.57 33.35 12.67
CA ASN A 2 -1.68 32.41 12.52
C ASN A 2 -1.40 31.58 11.27
N ASP A 3 -0.36 30.74 11.33
CA ASP A 3 -0.06 29.84 10.22
C ASP A 3 -1.12 28.75 10.26
N ALA A 4 -1.90 28.65 9.18
CA ALA A 4 -2.91 27.62 9.05
C ALA A 4 -2.22 26.26 8.96
N TYR A 5 -2.25 25.50 10.05
CA TYR A 5 -1.76 24.12 10.11
C TYR A 5 -2.94 23.17 10.29
N TYR A 6 -3.17 22.33 9.29
CA TYR A 6 -4.17 21.27 9.35
C TYR A 6 -3.52 19.94 8.98
N GLU A 7 -3.83 18.91 9.77
CA GLU A 7 -3.34 17.55 9.57
C GLU A 7 -4.53 16.59 9.58
N LEU A 8 -4.60 15.71 8.59
CA LEU A 8 -5.64 14.70 8.47
C LEU A 8 -5.03 13.37 8.03
N ALA A 9 -5.10 12.36 8.89
CA ALA A 9 -4.76 10.99 8.55
C ALA A 9 -6.02 10.24 8.10
N VAL A 10 -6.06 9.81 6.84
CA VAL A 10 -7.18 9.07 6.25
C VAL A 10 -6.71 7.66 5.89
N LYS A 11 -7.39 6.65 6.42
CA LYS A 11 -7.14 5.26 6.05
C LYS A 11 -7.57 5.04 4.59
N ARG A 12 -6.69 4.45 3.78
CA ARG A 12 -7.01 4.12 2.38
C ARG A 12 -8.23 3.22 2.31
N ASN A 13 -9.28 3.65 1.62
CA ASN A 13 -10.42 2.80 1.28
C ASN A 13 -9.95 1.71 0.30
N ARG A 14 -10.13 0.44 0.64
CA ARG A 14 -9.63 -0.69 -0.16
C ARG A 14 -10.81 -1.36 -0.86
N PRO A 15 -10.67 -1.70 -2.16
CA PRO A 15 -11.56 -2.69 -2.75
C PRO A 15 -11.24 -4.05 -2.13
N GLU A 16 -11.94 -4.38 -1.05
CA GLU A 16 -11.72 -5.56 -0.21
C GLU A 16 -11.67 -6.86 -1.06
N LEU A 17 -12.54 -6.95 -2.06
CA LEU A 17 -12.61 -8.07 -3.00
C LEU A 17 -11.31 -8.33 -3.78
N LYS A 18 -10.65 -7.28 -4.29
CA LYS A 18 -9.41 -7.46 -5.07
C LYS A 18 -8.30 -7.99 -4.18
N TYR A 19 -8.21 -7.48 -2.95
CA TYR A 19 -7.22 -7.93 -1.97
C TYR A 19 -7.42 -9.40 -1.62
N VAL A 20 -8.66 -9.80 -1.30
CA VAL A 20 -8.99 -11.20 -1.01
C VAL A 20 -8.62 -12.11 -2.18
N LEU A 21 -8.90 -11.71 -3.42
CA LEU A 21 -8.56 -12.49 -4.61
C LEU A 21 -7.05 -12.71 -4.75
N TYR A 22 -6.23 -11.67 -4.53
CA TYR A 22 -4.77 -11.81 -4.58
C TYR A 22 -4.24 -12.76 -3.50
N VAL A 23 -4.77 -12.67 -2.27
CA VAL A 23 -4.37 -13.56 -1.17
C VAL A 23 -4.72 -15.01 -1.48
N VAL A 24 -5.92 -15.26 -2.00
CA VAL A 24 -6.37 -16.61 -2.36
C VAL A 24 -5.50 -17.22 -3.48
N ILE A 25 -5.22 -16.45 -4.53
CA ILE A 25 -4.38 -16.91 -5.65
C ILE A 25 -2.97 -17.23 -5.17
N ASP A 26 -2.39 -16.39 -4.31
CA ASP A 26 -1.04 -16.60 -3.80
C ASP A 26 -0.94 -17.86 -2.91
N LEU A 27 -1.91 -18.07 -2.03
CA LEU A 27 -2.01 -19.29 -1.21
C LEU A 27 -2.14 -20.55 -2.07
N LEU A 28 -2.96 -20.49 -3.12
CA LEU A 28 -3.10 -21.61 -4.06
C LEU A 28 -1.79 -21.89 -4.80
N ALA A 29 -1.09 -20.85 -5.27
CA ALA A 29 0.20 -20.99 -5.92
C ALA A 29 1.25 -21.62 -4.98
N CYS A 30 1.32 -21.16 -3.72
CA CYS A 30 2.17 -21.74 -2.69
C CYS A 30 1.88 -23.24 -2.50
N LEU A 31 0.61 -23.63 -2.39
CA LEU A 31 0.21 -25.01 -2.21
C LEU A 31 0.63 -25.89 -3.39
N VAL A 32 0.45 -25.41 -4.62
CA VAL A 32 0.86 -26.13 -5.84
C VAL A 32 2.37 -26.35 -5.86
N PHE A 33 3.18 -25.33 -5.54
CA PHE A 33 4.64 -25.49 -5.48
C PHE A 33 5.10 -26.42 -4.36
N LEU A 34 4.42 -26.41 -3.21
CA LEU A 34 4.71 -27.34 -2.11
C LEU A 34 4.45 -28.80 -2.53
N ILE A 35 3.28 -29.07 -3.12
CA ILE A 35 2.94 -30.42 -3.61
C ILE A 35 3.91 -30.86 -4.70
N ALA A 36 4.22 -29.97 -5.66
CA ALA A 36 5.20 -30.24 -6.71
C ALA A 36 6.61 -30.49 -6.14
N GLY A 37 6.94 -29.87 -5.01
CA GLY A 37 8.19 -30.07 -4.27
C GLY A 37 8.45 -31.52 -3.89
N PHE A 38 7.41 -32.30 -3.59
CA PHE A 38 7.55 -33.74 -3.30
C PHE A 38 7.93 -34.56 -4.54
N THR A 39 7.65 -34.05 -5.75
CA THR A 39 8.05 -34.70 -7.00
C THR A 39 9.45 -34.30 -7.44
N LYS A 40 9.81 -33.02 -7.29
CA LYS A 40 11.16 -32.52 -7.59
C LYS A 40 11.58 -31.47 -6.54
N PRO A 41 12.77 -31.60 -5.94
CA PRO A 41 13.26 -30.67 -4.92
C PRO A 41 13.32 -29.21 -5.37
N LEU A 42 13.50 -28.95 -6.66
CA LEU A 42 13.62 -27.59 -7.20
C LEU A 42 12.35 -26.74 -6.97
N TYR A 43 11.16 -27.35 -6.91
CA TYR A 43 9.91 -26.60 -6.71
C TYR A 43 9.75 -26.03 -5.30
N TRP A 44 10.53 -26.50 -4.32
CA TRP A 44 10.58 -25.89 -2.98
C TRP A 44 11.09 -24.45 -3.04
N ILE A 45 12.00 -24.16 -3.97
CA ILE A 45 12.47 -22.78 -4.23
C ILE A 45 11.32 -21.92 -4.75
N GLY A 46 10.46 -22.47 -5.61
CA GLY A 46 9.26 -21.79 -6.09
C GLY A 46 8.32 -21.40 -4.95
N SER A 47 8.07 -22.31 -4.01
CA SER A 47 7.26 -22.03 -2.82
C SER A 47 7.87 -20.91 -1.96
N ALA A 48 9.18 -20.94 -1.73
CA ALA A 48 9.87 -19.89 -0.98
C ALA A 48 9.76 -18.51 -1.65
N ILE A 49 9.86 -18.46 -3.00
CA ILE A 49 9.72 -17.22 -3.77
C ILE A 49 8.28 -16.67 -3.67
N THR A 50 7.27 -17.54 -3.80
CA THR A 50 5.86 -17.13 -3.67
C THR A 50 5.58 -16.57 -2.27
N LEU A 51 6.05 -17.24 -1.22
CA LEU A 51 5.95 -16.75 0.17
C LEU A 51 6.63 -15.40 0.39
N LEU A 52 7.81 -15.19 -0.21
CA LEU A 52 8.50 -13.91 -0.13
C LEU A 52 7.68 -12.80 -0.82
N PHE A 53 7.13 -13.10 -2.00
CA PHE A 53 6.29 -12.17 -2.74
C PHE A 53 5.03 -11.79 -1.94
N PHE A 54 4.38 -12.78 -1.32
CA PHE A 54 3.26 -12.59 -0.43
C PHE A 54 3.60 -11.67 0.74
N TYR A 55 4.71 -11.93 1.42
CA TYR A 55 5.16 -11.13 2.56
C TYR A 55 5.41 -9.66 2.17
N VAL A 56 6.13 -9.43 1.07
CA VAL A 56 6.41 -8.07 0.58
C VAL A 56 5.13 -7.37 0.15
N TYR A 57 4.24 -8.07 -0.56
CA TYR A 57 2.97 -7.53 -1.02
C TYR A 57 2.05 -7.15 0.14
N LEU A 58 1.92 -8.02 1.14
CA LEU A 58 1.18 -7.76 2.37
C LEU A 58 1.76 -6.54 3.09
N ARG A 59 3.08 -6.49 3.31
CA ARG A 59 3.72 -5.37 4.01
C ARG A 59 3.55 -4.04 3.27
N LEU A 60 3.65 -4.03 1.95
CA LEU A 60 3.49 -2.78 1.20
C LEU A 60 2.04 -2.29 1.13
N ARG A 61 1.05 -3.16 1.29
CA ARG A 61 -0.37 -2.82 1.05
C ARG A 61 -1.27 -2.87 2.28
N LEU A 62 -0.87 -3.53 3.37
CA LEU A 62 -1.72 -3.73 4.55
C LEU A 62 -1.87 -2.49 5.43
N TYR A 63 -0.95 -1.53 5.36
CA TYR A 63 -0.94 -0.36 6.24
C TYR A 63 -0.57 0.91 5.47
N GLU A 64 -1.16 1.12 4.30
CA GLU A 64 -1.08 2.42 3.63
C GLU A 64 -2.17 3.33 4.20
N GLU A 65 -1.75 4.32 4.97
CA GLU A 65 -2.56 5.44 5.45
C GLU A 65 -2.10 6.69 4.70
N TYR A 66 -3.03 7.55 4.28
CA TYR A 66 -2.68 8.82 3.63
C TYR A 66 -2.72 9.93 4.67
N GLU A 67 -1.61 10.64 4.81
CA GLU A 67 -1.45 11.81 5.67
C GLU A 67 -1.52 13.06 4.79
N TYR A 68 -2.50 13.90 5.05
CA TYR A 68 -2.69 15.18 4.38
C TYR A 68 -2.27 16.28 5.33
N ILE A 69 -1.25 17.04 4.94
CA ILE A 69 -0.73 18.16 5.72
C ILE A 69 -0.93 19.43 4.90
N LEU A 70 -1.68 20.38 5.43
CA LEU A 70 -1.83 21.72 4.86
C LEU A 70 -1.12 22.72 5.77
N VAL A 71 -0.06 23.32 5.25
CA VAL A 71 0.65 24.41 5.93
C VAL A 71 0.58 25.64 5.06
N ASN A 72 -0.05 26.70 5.56
CA ASN A 72 -0.28 27.94 4.84
C ASN A 72 -1.04 27.67 3.53
N ASP A 73 -0.35 27.72 2.39
CA ASP A 73 -0.92 27.47 1.06
C ASP A 73 -0.42 26.17 0.43
N GLU A 74 0.30 25.33 1.17
CA GLU A 74 0.97 24.16 0.63
C GLU A 74 0.37 22.87 1.18
N LEU A 75 -0.22 22.08 0.27
CA LEU A 75 -0.78 20.78 0.55
C LEU A 75 0.26 19.70 0.24
N THR A 76 0.60 18.92 1.26
CA THR A 76 1.47 17.75 1.16
C THR A 76 0.64 16.50 1.41
N ILE A 77 0.82 15.50 0.54
CA ILE A 77 0.15 14.20 0.63
C ILE A 77 1.23 13.13 0.75
N ASP A 78 1.27 12.47 1.90
CA ASP A 78 2.21 11.41 2.21
C ASP A 78 1.47 10.08 2.37
N ALA A 79 2.05 8.99 1.87
CA ALA A 79 1.66 7.63 2.23
C ALA A 79 2.51 7.16 3.41
N ILE A 80 1.87 6.90 4.54
CA ILE A 80 2.48 6.21 5.68
C ILE A 80 2.27 4.71 5.48
N PHE A 81 3.36 3.96 5.53
CA PHE A 81 3.39 2.50 5.58
C PHE A 81 3.79 2.04 6.97
N HIS A 82 2.90 1.28 7.63
CA HIS A 82 3.20 0.60 8.90
C HIS A 82 3.73 1.52 10.03
N LYS A 83 3.42 2.82 10.02
CA LYS A 83 3.94 3.83 10.97
C LYS A 83 5.47 4.01 10.97
N GLU A 84 6.20 3.34 10.08
CA GLU A 84 7.67 3.36 10.03
C GLU A 84 8.18 4.06 8.78
N ALA A 85 7.58 3.81 7.61
CA ALA A 85 8.03 4.36 6.35
C ALA A 85 7.04 5.40 5.83
N ARG A 86 7.52 6.59 5.47
CA ARG A 86 6.72 7.62 4.79
C ARG A 86 7.21 7.77 3.36
N LYS A 87 6.28 7.86 2.42
CA LYS A 87 6.56 8.15 1.01
C LYS A 87 5.77 9.38 0.59
N ALA A 88 6.47 10.43 0.17
CA ALA A 88 5.84 11.59 -0.42
C ALA A 88 5.19 11.22 -1.76
N LEU A 89 3.90 11.49 -1.88
CA LEU A 89 3.12 11.22 -3.10
C LEU A 89 2.99 12.46 -3.95
N ALA A 90 2.60 13.57 -3.33
CA ALA A 90 2.35 14.82 -4.02
C ALA A 90 2.53 16.00 -3.06
N ARG A 91 3.00 17.10 -3.63
CA ARG A 91 3.09 18.40 -2.98
C ARG A 91 2.57 19.43 -3.96
N CYS A 92 1.55 20.18 -3.59
CA CYS A 92 0.97 21.19 -4.45
C CYS A 92 0.63 22.46 -3.66
N ASN A 93 0.77 23.59 -4.32
CA ASN A 93 0.25 24.84 -3.80
C ASN A 93 -1.25 24.90 -4.07
N VAL A 94 -2.05 25.19 -3.06
CA VAL A 94 -3.51 25.31 -3.16
C VAL A 94 -3.91 26.37 -4.17
N LYS A 95 -3.10 27.42 -4.36
CA LYS A 95 -3.33 28.48 -5.36
C LYS A 95 -3.24 27.97 -6.81
N ASP A 96 -2.50 26.89 -7.04
CA ASP A 96 -2.33 26.29 -8.36
C ASP A 96 -3.41 25.24 -8.67
N VAL A 97 -4.25 24.89 -7.68
CA VAL A 97 -5.32 23.89 -7.82
C VAL A 97 -6.53 24.52 -8.52
N LYS A 98 -6.67 24.25 -9.83
CA LYS A 98 -7.77 24.79 -10.65
C LYS A 98 -9.14 24.17 -10.38
N SER A 99 -9.21 22.90 -9.97
CA SER A 99 -10.48 22.22 -9.70
C SER A 99 -10.31 21.01 -8.80
N ILE A 100 -11.16 20.88 -7.79
CA ILE A 100 -11.29 19.68 -6.97
C ILE A 100 -12.62 19.03 -7.35
N LYS A 101 -12.57 17.82 -7.94
CA LYS A 101 -13.77 17.02 -8.18
C LYS A 101 -14.03 16.17 -6.94
N LEU A 102 -15.15 16.43 -6.27
CA LEU A 102 -15.71 15.54 -5.27
C LEU A 102 -16.54 14.50 -6.01
N ASN A 103 -16.12 13.23 -5.93
CA ASN A 103 -16.91 12.09 -6.40
C ASN A 103 -17.91 11.66 -5.32
#